data_AF-A0A850QY31-F1
#
_entry.id   AF-A0A850QY31-F1
#
_cell.length_a   1.000
_cell.length_b   1.000
_cell.length_c   1.000
_cell.angle_alpha   90.00
_cell.angle_beta   90.00
_cell.angle_gamma   90.00
#
_symmetry.space_group_name_H-M   'P 1'
#
loop_
_entity.id
_entity.type
_entity.pdbx_description
1 polymer ?
#
loop_
_entity_poly.entity_id
_entity_poly.type
_entity_poly.pdbx_seq_one_letter_code
_entity_poly.pdbx_strand_id
1 'polypeptide(L)' 'FTITADNNSAENKYVKSVLINGQPLNKFNTFEHSEIKAGGSLHFVMTADKSQAMSANM' A
#
# COMPACT_ATOMS: atom_id res chain seq x y z
N PHE A 1 -6.01 14.07 0.39
CA PHE A 1 -5.26 12.80 0.25
C PHE A 1 -6.27 11.70 -0.02
N THR A 2 -5.99 10.82 -0.96
CA THR A 2 -6.94 9.80 -1.41
C THR A 2 -6.36 8.42 -1.19
N ILE A 3 -7.16 7.50 -0.65
CA ILE A 3 -6.78 6.09 -0.50
C ILE A 3 -7.63 5.26 -1.44
N THR A 4 -6.98 4.45 -2.27
CA THR A 4 -7.63 3.50 -3.16
C THR A 4 -7.11 2.10 -2.85
N ALA A 5 -7.98 1.10 -2.96
CA ALA A 5 -7.66 -0.28 -2.67
C ALA A 5 -8.29 -1.19 -3.71
N ASP A 6 -7.47 -1.62 -4.68
CA ASP A 6 -7.91 -2.51 -5.73
C ASP A 6 -8.08 -3.92 -5.17
N ASN A 7 -9.12 -4.61 -5.65
CA ASN A 7 -9.44 -5.97 -5.24
C ASN A 7 -9.76 -6.11 -3.74
N ASN A 8 -10.13 -5.03 -3.06
CA ASN A 8 -10.53 -5.07 -1.65
C ASN A 8 -11.87 -5.80 -1.48
N SER A 9 -11.89 -6.83 -0.64
CA SER A 9 -13.07 -7.63 -0.32
C SER A 9 -12.94 -8.23 1.08
N ALA A 10 -13.99 -8.89 1.58
CA ALA A 10 -13.92 -9.61 2.85
C ALA A 10 -12.85 -10.73 2.85
N GLU A 11 -12.53 -11.26 1.68
CA GLU A 11 -11.54 -12.34 1.49
C GLU A 11 -10.11 -11.76 1.31
N ASN A 12 -9.99 -10.66 0.56
CA ASN A 12 -8.72 -10.04 0.19
C ASN A 12 -8.27 -9.02 1.23
N LYS A 13 -7.88 -9.51 2.41
CA LYS A 13 -7.50 -8.67 3.56
C LYS A 13 -6.02 -8.29 3.63
N TYR A 14 -5.16 -8.87 2.79
CA TYR A 14 -3.73 -8.61 2.82
C TYR A 14 -3.31 -7.62 1.75
N VAL A 15 -2.29 -6.82 2.05
CA VAL A 15 -1.68 -5.90 1.07
C VAL A 15 -0.65 -6.65 0.25
N LYS A 16 -0.88 -6.77 -1.05
CA LYS A 16 0.08 -7.31 -2.01
C LYS A 16 1.14 -6.27 -2.39
N SER A 17 0.72 -5.04 -2.62
CA SER A 17 1.61 -3.92 -2.94
C SER A 17 0.95 -2.59 -2.57
N VAL A 18 1.78 -1.56 -2.40
CA VAL A 18 1.32 -0.21 -2.09
C VAL A 18 2.24 0.82 -2.74
N LEU A 19 1.64 1.87 -3.31
CA LEU A 19 2.35 3.01 -3.88
C LEU A 19 1.88 4.30 -3.20
N ILE A 20 2.83 5.14 -2.78
CA ILE A 20 2.58 6.52 -2.38
C ILE A 20 2.94 7.44 -3.53
N ASN A 21 1.97 8.22 -4.01
CA ASN A 21 2.15 9.15 -5.13
C ASN A 21 2.80 8.49 -6.37
N GLY A 22 2.50 7.21 -6.62
CA GLY A 22 3.02 6.42 -7.74
C GLY A 22 4.39 5.78 -7.51
N GLN A 23 5.00 5.93 -6.33
CA GLN A 23 6.29 5.34 -5.96
C GLN A 23 6.13 4.28 -4.86
N PRO A 24 7.01 3.26 -4.79
CA PRO A 24 7.03 2.32 -3.67
C PRO A 24 7.26 3.04 -2.33
N LEU A 25 6.74 2.46 -1.25
CA LEU A 25 7.02 2.94 0.10
C LEU A 25 8.50 2.78 0.47
N ASN A 26 8.91 3.50 1.53
CA ASN A 26 10.24 3.37 2.11
C ASN A 26 10.40 2.01 2.79
N LYS A 27 11.63 1.75 3.26
CA LYS A 27 11.99 0.56 4.04
C LYS A 27 10.96 0.31 5.15
N PHE A 28 10.65 -0.97 5.38
CA PHE A 28 9.62 -1.39 6.33
C PHE A 28 8.20 -0.92 6.00
N ASN A 29 7.93 -0.58 4.74
CA ASN A 29 6.62 -0.10 4.26
C ASN A 29 6.16 1.17 5.00
N THR A 30 7.08 2.11 5.19
CA THR A 30 6.82 3.39 5.85
C THR A 30 6.79 4.54 4.84
N PHE A 31 6.21 5.67 5.24
CA PHE A 31 6.25 6.93 4.52
C PHE A 31 6.22 8.09 5.50
N GLU A 32 6.75 9.23 5.08
CA GLU A 32 6.88 10.43 5.90
C GLU A 32 5.61 11.27 5.86
N HIS A 33 5.38 12.05 6.93
CA HIS A 33 4.25 12.99 6.98
C HIS A 33 4.27 14.02 5.83
N SER A 34 5.46 14.41 5.38
CA SER A 34 5.64 15.33 4.26
C SER A 34 5.06 14.80 2.94
N GLU A 35 5.05 13.48 2.75
CA GLU A 35 4.58 12.83 1.51
C GLU A 35 3.06 12.85 1.36
N ILE A 36 2.32 13.08 2.46
CA ILE A 36 0.85 13.16 2.46
C ILE A 36 0.32 14.59 2.66
N LYS A 37 1.16 15.50 3.18
CA LYS A 37 0.77 16.86 3.56
C LYS A 37 0.25 17.70 2.38
N ALA A 38 0.85 17.53 1.19
CA ALA A 38 0.46 18.24 -0.02
C ALA A 38 -0.78 17.64 -0.73
N GLY A 39 -1.38 16.59 -0.16
CA GLY A 39 -2.37 15.78 -0.85
C GLY A 39 -1.71 14.60 -1.58
N GLY A 40 -2.33 14.12 -2.67
CA GLY A 40 -1.85 12.94 -3.39
C GLY A 40 -2.62 11.67 -3.02
N SER A 41 -1.99 10.51 -3.24
CA SER A 41 -2.65 9.20 -3.16
C SER A 41 -1.81 8.10 -2.55
N LEU A 42 -2.49 7.21 -1.81
CA LEU A 42 -1.99 5.89 -1.44
C LEU A 42 -2.82 4.84 -2.19
N HIS A 43 -2.17 4.04 -3.02
CA HIS A 43 -2.83 3.01 -3.84
C HIS A 43 -2.40 1.63 -3.39
N PHE A 44 -3.35 0.88 -2.84
CA PHE A 44 -3.15 -0.51 -2.42
C PHE A 44 -3.66 -1.48 -3.49
N VAL A 45 -2.96 -2.61 -3.62
CA VAL A 45 -3.46 -3.81 -4.29
C VAL A 45 -3.64 -4.89 -3.24
N MET A 46 -4.85 -5.43 -3.11
CA MET A 46 -5.21 -6.39 -2.08
C MET A 46 -5.15 -7.85 -2.58
N THR A 47 -4.93 -8.79 -1.65
CA THR A 47 -4.86 -10.24 -1.92
C THR A 47 -5.35 -11.06 -0.74
N ALA A 48 -5.86 -12.27 -0.99
CA ALA A 48 -6.12 -13.28 0.02
C ALA A 48 -4.88 -14.13 0.36
N ASP A 49 -3.85 -14.10 -0.50
CA ASP A 49 -2.63 -14.87 -0.32
C ASP A 49 -1.66 -14.15 0.63
N LYS A 50 -1.56 -14.67 1.85
CA LYS A 50 -0.67 -14.13 2.88
C LYS A 50 0.80 -14.14 2.44
N SER A 51 1.24 -15.09 1.62
CA SER A 51 2.66 -15.18 1.20
C SER A 51 3.08 -13.99 0.33
N GLN A 52 2.15 -13.45 -0.47
CA GLN A 52 2.35 -12.26 -1.29
C GLN A 52 2.48 -10.98 -0.46
N ALA A 53 1.96 -10.96 0.77
CA ALA A 53 2.08 -9.82 1.68
C ALA A 53 3.34 -9.86 2.54
N MET A 54 3.92 -11.05 2.73
CA MET A 54 5.10 -11.26 3.58
C MET A 54 6.41 -11.03 2.84
N SER A 55 6.37 -10.77 1.52
CA SER A 55 7.51 -10.40 0.67
C SER A 55 7.81 -8.90 0.78
N ALA A 56 7.77 -8.36 1.99
CA ALA A 56 8.03 -6.95 2.23
C ALA A 56 9.45 -6.57 1.81
N ASN A 57 9.60 -5.36 1.26
CA ASN A 57 10.89 -4.69 1.04
C ASN A 57 11.56 -4.48 2.41
N MET A 58 12.37 -5.45 2.83
CA MET A 58 13.06 -5.47 4.13
C MET A 58 14.26 -4.54 4.16
#